data_AF-B0WUQ6-F1
#
_entry.id   AF-B0WUQ6-F1
#
_cell.length_a   1.000
_cell.length_b   1.000
_cell.length_c   1.000
_cell.angle_alpha   90.00
_cell.angle_beta   90.00
_cell.angle_gamma   90.00
#
_symmetry.space_group_name_H-M   'P 1'
#
loop_
_entity.id
_entity.type
_entity.pdbx_description
1 polymer ?
#
loop_
_entity_poly.entity_id
_entity_poly.type
_entity_poly.pdbx_seq_one_letter_code
_entity_poly.pdbx_strand_id
1 'polypeptide(L)'
;MYVSEFSDREGRFPKEVIEQLADLGMMRVTVGPEYPGGSGQGMLALSLIVEELSRGCGSTGSIVSIHNCLYANLLDRVGSREQKDRFFRKYSCATLGAFALSEADAGSDVAALSTRAVEDGDGFVLHGTKAWVTSALEAKSGIIFATVNPELKYKGITAFLVDFEKAQGLTIGRPEEKLGIRASSTCNLILENVKIPKSNLLGTIGGGFRLAMEQLDRARIGIASQALGIAQASLEEAIAYAKQRIAFGEPLLKLPVVRTRIAEMAVRIESSRLLVRKAATEIDRQRPATKSCSMAKWVAGETATFAAHNCQQIMGGMGYVKDLPAERLYRDARITEIYGGVTDVQKGIVADQVIKQFD
;
A
#
# COMPACT_ATOMS: atom_id res chain seq x y z
N MET A 1 13.00 -16.12 -6.80
CA MET A 1 11.76 -16.89 -6.99
C MET A 1 11.40 -17.71 -5.75
N TYR A 2 12.31 -18.54 -5.22
CA TYR A 2 12.04 -19.38 -4.03
C TYR A 2 11.52 -18.65 -2.79
N VAL A 3 12.07 -17.47 -2.45
CA VAL A 3 11.66 -16.74 -1.24
C VAL A 3 10.21 -16.26 -1.33
N SER A 4 9.76 -15.76 -2.49
CA SER A 4 8.40 -15.24 -2.63
C SER A 4 7.34 -16.33 -2.64
N GLU A 5 7.66 -17.52 -3.14
CA GLU A 5 6.75 -18.67 -3.12
C GLU A 5 6.66 -19.28 -1.72
N PHE A 6 7.80 -19.46 -1.04
CA PHE A 6 7.82 -19.92 0.34
C PHE A 6 7.02 -18.98 1.26
N SER A 7 7.24 -17.67 1.14
CA SER A 7 6.51 -16.67 1.93
C SER A 7 5.00 -16.66 1.65
N ASP A 8 4.55 -16.91 0.42
CA ASP A 8 3.11 -17.00 0.10
C ASP A 8 2.49 -18.29 0.68
N ARG A 9 3.14 -19.44 0.49
CA ARG A 9 2.66 -20.75 0.97
C ARG A 9 2.49 -20.75 2.49
N GLU A 10 3.51 -20.30 3.21
CA GLU A 10 3.53 -20.24 4.67
C GLU A 10 2.84 -18.99 5.25
N GLY A 11 2.49 -18.00 4.43
CA GLY A 11 2.01 -16.70 4.92
C GLY A 11 3.05 -15.98 5.78
N ARG A 12 4.34 -16.24 5.55
CA ARG A 12 5.43 -15.79 6.41
C ARG A 12 5.99 -14.45 5.95
N PHE A 13 6.04 -13.49 6.87
CA PHE A 13 6.69 -12.20 6.69
C PHE A 13 8.17 -12.37 6.27
N PRO A 14 8.63 -11.72 5.17
CA PRO A 14 9.96 -11.91 4.62
C PRO A 14 11.00 -11.03 5.35
N LYS A 15 11.20 -11.28 6.64
CA LYS A 15 12.03 -10.45 7.53
C LYS A 15 13.42 -10.16 6.98
N GLU A 16 14.11 -11.20 6.54
CA GLU A 16 15.49 -11.13 6.06
C GLU A 16 15.59 -10.28 4.79
N VAL A 17 14.56 -10.32 3.93
CA VAL A 17 14.47 -9.46 2.73
C VAL A 17 14.25 -8.00 3.14
N ILE A 18 13.39 -7.73 4.12
CA ILE A 18 13.15 -6.36 4.60
C ILE A 18 14.40 -5.75 5.24
N GLU A 19 15.18 -6.55 5.96
CA GLU A 19 16.48 -6.11 6.52
C GLU A 19 17.47 -5.74 5.41
N GLN A 20 17.61 -6.58 4.38
CA GLN A 20 18.46 -6.27 3.22
C GLN A 20 18.00 -5.02 2.47
N LEU A 21 16.68 -4.85 2.30
CA LEU A 21 16.11 -3.66 1.66
C LEU A 21 16.36 -2.39 2.50
N ALA A 22 16.38 -2.51 3.82
CA ALA A 22 16.72 -1.41 4.70
C ALA A 22 18.20 -1.00 4.57
N ASP A 23 19.11 -1.96 4.44
CA ASP A 23 20.54 -1.71 4.21
C ASP A 23 20.78 -1.02 2.85
N LEU A 24 19.93 -1.31 1.86
CA LEU A 24 19.92 -0.63 0.55
C LEU A 24 19.20 0.73 0.57
N GLY A 25 18.66 1.18 1.70
CA GLY A 25 17.96 2.46 1.83
C GLY A 25 16.54 2.48 1.25
N MET A 26 15.95 1.31 0.93
CA MET A 26 14.64 1.22 0.27
C MET A 26 13.45 1.37 1.23
N MET A 27 13.70 1.40 2.55
CA MET A 27 12.65 1.54 3.56
C MET A 27 12.35 3.00 3.93
N ARG A 28 13.17 3.97 3.51
CA ARG A 28 12.97 5.40 3.81
C ARG A 28 13.27 6.30 2.61
N VAL A 29 12.88 5.85 1.43
CA VAL A 29 13.17 6.50 0.14
C VAL A 29 12.72 7.96 0.13
N THR A 30 11.51 8.24 0.62
CA THR A 30 10.91 9.58 0.61
C THR A 30 11.28 10.44 1.82
N VAL A 31 12.07 9.91 2.75
CA VAL A 31 12.48 10.64 3.96
C VAL A 31 13.74 11.45 3.64
N GLY A 32 13.83 12.68 4.17
CA GLY A 32 15.00 13.54 4.01
C GLY A 32 16.33 12.88 4.45
N PRO A 33 17.45 13.19 3.77
CA PRO A 33 18.75 12.56 4.02
C PRO A 33 19.35 12.88 5.40
N GLU A 34 18.80 13.87 6.12
CA GLU A 34 19.21 14.20 7.48
C GLU A 34 18.77 13.16 8.54
N TYR A 35 17.92 12.20 8.15
CA TYR A 35 17.50 11.06 8.99
C TYR A 35 18.10 9.74 8.50
N PRO A 36 18.45 8.80 9.40
CA PRO A 36 19.06 7.52 9.02
C PRO A 36 18.24 6.76 7.97
N GLY A 37 18.92 6.32 6.91
CA GLY A 37 18.32 5.59 5.78
C GLY A 37 17.50 6.44 4.81
N GLY A 38 17.35 7.74 5.07
CA GLY A 38 16.65 8.67 4.20
C GLY A 38 17.42 8.97 2.92
N SER A 39 16.73 8.98 1.77
CA SER A 39 17.35 9.29 0.48
C SER A 39 16.80 10.55 -0.21
N GLY A 40 15.63 11.03 0.23
CA GLY A 40 14.95 12.19 -0.36
C GLY A 40 14.53 12.04 -1.83
N GLN A 41 14.52 10.84 -2.43
CA GLN A 41 14.36 10.65 -3.87
C GLN A 41 12.91 10.78 -4.40
N GLY A 42 11.94 11.06 -3.53
CA GLY A 42 10.56 11.36 -3.93
C GLY A 42 9.71 10.14 -4.34
N MET A 43 8.48 10.41 -4.77
CA MET A 43 7.48 9.41 -5.15
C MET A 43 7.80 8.72 -6.47
N LEU A 44 8.45 9.40 -7.42
CA LEU A 44 8.83 8.78 -8.70
C LEU A 44 9.85 7.65 -8.49
N ALA A 45 10.87 7.89 -7.67
CA ALA A 45 11.86 6.87 -7.33
C ALA A 45 11.22 5.71 -6.55
N LEU A 46 10.40 6.02 -5.54
CA LEU A 46 9.65 5.00 -4.79
C LEU A 46 8.76 4.16 -5.71
N SER A 47 8.11 4.79 -6.69
CA SER A 47 7.25 4.12 -7.66
C SER A 47 8.03 3.14 -8.56
N LEU A 48 9.32 3.40 -8.86
CA LEU A 48 10.19 2.45 -9.59
C LEU A 48 10.54 1.26 -8.71
N ILE A 49 10.98 1.54 -7.48
CA ILE A 49 11.36 0.53 -6.49
C ILE A 49 10.19 -0.43 -6.24
N VAL A 50 8.99 0.10 -5.98
CA VAL A 50 7.80 -0.73 -5.70
C VAL A 50 7.39 -1.57 -6.91
N GLU A 51 7.50 -1.04 -8.14
CA GLU A 51 7.21 -1.81 -9.36
C GLU A 51 8.13 -3.02 -9.48
N GLU A 52 9.45 -2.82 -9.36
CA GLU A 52 10.42 -3.92 -9.49
C GLU A 52 10.32 -4.94 -8.34
N LEU A 53 10.09 -4.48 -7.11
CA LEU A 53 9.88 -5.39 -5.99
C LEU A 53 8.61 -6.22 -6.16
N SER A 54 7.52 -5.60 -6.66
CA SER A 54 6.24 -6.29 -6.85
C SER A 54 6.25 -7.25 -8.03
N ARG A 55 7.13 -7.01 -9.02
CA ARG A 55 7.44 -7.96 -10.09
C ARG A 55 8.08 -9.24 -9.54
N GLY A 56 8.88 -9.14 -8.47
CA GLY A 56 9.42 -10.31 -7.77
C GLY A 56 8.47 -10.94 -6.72
N CYS A 57 7.78 -10.09 -5.94
CA CYS A 57 6.90 -10.48 -4.84
C CYS A 57 5.90 -9.37 -4.51
N GLY A 58 4.62 -9.58 -4.80
CA GLY A 58 3.56 -8.62 -4.51
C GLY A 58 3.49 -8.21 -3.03
N SER A 59 3.71 -9.15 -2.10
CA SER A 59 3.72 -8.87 -0.65
C SER A 59 4.89 -7.98 -0.23
N THR A 60 6.11 -8.24 -0.73
CA THR A 60 7.28 -7.42 -0.41
C THR A 60 7.09 -6.00 -0.93
N GLY A 61 6.61 -5.87 -2.17
CA GLY A 61 6.27 -4.58 -2.75
C GLY A 61 5.22 -3.82 -1.93
N SER A 62 4.18 -4.50 -1.44
CA SER A 62 3.15 -3.87 -0.59
C SER A 62 3.71 -3.39 0.74
N ILE A 63 4.56 -4.20 1.40
CA ILE A 63 5.19 -3.84 2.68
C ILE A 63 6.04 -2.57 2.51
N VAL A 64 6.93 -2.55 1.51
CA VAL A 64 7.80 -1.41 1.22
C VAL A 64 6.98 -0.18 0.85
N SER A 65 5.97 -0.36 0.00
CA SER A 65 5.09 0.72 -0.43
C SER A 65 4.35 1.34 0.75
N ILE A 66 3.67 0.55 1.57
CA ILE A 66 2.85 1.05 2.68
C ILE A 66 3.71 1.73 3.72
N HIS A 67 4.87 1.15 4.06
CA HIS A 67 5.77 1.79 5.01
C HIS A 67 6.29 3.15 4.52
N ASN A 68 6.81 3.21 3.29
CA ASN A 68 7.31 4.46 2.73
C ASN A 68 6.18 5.48 2.53
N CYS A 69 5.10 5.07 1.86
CA CYS A 69 3.99 5.96 1.52
C CYS A 69 3.22 6.38 2.77
N LEU A 70 2.68 5.47 3.58
CA LEU A 70 1.69 5.85 4.59
C LEU A 70 2.31 6.29 5.92
N TYR A 71 3.41 5.65 6.34
CA TYR A 71 4.04 5.94 7.62
C TYR A 71 5.20 6.93 7.48
N ALA A 72 6.26 6.54 6.77
CA ALA A 72 7.51 7.30 6.74
C ALA A 72 7.34 8.66 6.07
N ASN A 73 6.68 8.72 4.90
CA ASN A 73 6.44 10.00 4.23
C ASN A 73 5.58 10.96 5.07
N LEU A 74 4.54 10.46 5.76
CA LEU A 74 3.68 11.31 6.56
C LEU A 74 4.43 11.88 7.76
N LEU A 75 5.13 11.03 8.53
CA LEU A 75 5.93 11.46 9.66
C LEU A 75 7.03 12.45 9.22
N ASP A 76 7.67 12.23 8.08
CA ASP A 76 8.65 13.18 7.56
C ASP A 76 8.01 14.49 7.10
N ARG A 77 6.83 14.48 6.49
CA ARG A 77 6.20 15.72 6.03
C ARG A 77 5.67 16.60 7.16
N VAL A 78 5.08 15.99 8.20
CA VAL A 78 4.29 16.75 9.20
C VAL A 78 4.75 16.58 10.64
N GLY A 79 5.68 15.67 10.92
CA GLY A 79 6.24 15.49 12.25
C GLY A 79 7.14 16.66 12.65
N SER A 80 7.09 17.06 13.92
CA SER A 80 8.10 17.95 14.50
C SER A 80 9.48 17.26 14.51
N ARG A 81 10.55 18.03 14.70
CA ARG A 81 11.90 17.47 14.82
C ARG A 81 11.98 16.41 15.93
N GLU A 82 11.40 16.71 17.09
CA GLU A 82 11.37 15.81 18.25
C GLU A 82 10.58 14.54 17.95
N GLN A 83 9.48 14.65 17.21
CA GLN A 83 8.70 13.48 16.77
C GLN A 83 9.51 12.63 15.79
N LYS A 84 10.12 13.22 14.78
CA LYS A 84 10.97 12.50 13.83
C LYS A 84 12.16 11.83 14.51
N ASP A 85 12.82 12.50 15.47
CA ASP A 85 13.92 11.91 16.22
C ASP A 85 13.44 10.68 17.03
N ARG A 86 12.31 10.79 17.72
CA ARG A 86 11.73 9.70 18.51
C ARG A 86 11.24 8.52 17.67
N PHE A 87 10.69 8.78 16.48
CA PHE A 87 10.00 7.76 15.67
C PHE A 87 10.78 7.32 14.42
N PHE A 88 11.89 7.96 14.07
CA PHE A 88 12.86 7.48 13.07
C PHE A 88 14.22 7.09 13.66
N ARG A 89 14.84 7.91 14.52
CA ARG A 89 16.21 7.63 15.00
C ARG A 89 16.26 6.54 16.06
N LYS A 90 15.22 6.43 16.89
CA LYS A 90 15.08 5.33 17.88
C LYS A 90 15.12 3.96 17.21
N TYR A 91 14.63 3.87 15.98
CA TYR A 91 14.39 2.61 15.30
C TYR A 91 15.38 2.36 14.16
N SER A 92 15.73 1.08 13.99
CA SER A 92 16.49 0.64 12.81
C SER A 92 15.76 1.02 11.52
N CYS A 93 16.49 1.12 10.40
CA CYS A 93 15.88 1.39 9.09
C CYS A 93 14.94 0.26 8.63
N ALA A 94 15.08 -0.96 9.17
CA ALA A 94 14.20 -2.10 8.89
C ALA A 94 12.89 -2.07 9.70
N THR A 95 12.78 -1.18 10.68
CA THR A 95 11.59 -1.11 11.53
C THR A 95 10.40 -0.54 10.77
N LEU A 96 9.34 -1.34 10.69
CA LEU A 96 8.09 -0.95 10.06
C LEU A 96 7.24 -0.07 10.97
N GLY A 97 6.38 0.72 10.31
CA GLY A 97 5.37 1.53 10.94
C GLY A 97 4.01 1.24 10.32
N ALA A 98 2.97 1.32 11.15
CA ALA A 98 1.59 1.08 10.76
C ALA A 98 0.85 2.39 10.45
N PHE A 99 -0.19 2.28 9.63
CA PHE A 99 -1.13 3.36 9.35
C PHE A 99 -2.54 2.84 9.60
N ALA A 100 -3.20 3.35 10.63
CA ALA A 100 -4.45 2.79 11.16
C ALA A 100 -5.59 3.81 11.05
N LEU A 101 -6.28 3.75 9.91
CA LEU A 101 -7.37 4.66 9.55
C LEU A 101 -8.71 3.92 9.62
N SER A 102 -8.86 2.88 8.81
CA SER A 102 -10.09 2.13 8.59
C SER A 102 -10.57 1.42 9.86
N GLU A 103 -11.88 1.21 9.91
CA GLU A 103 -12.58 0.42 10.93
C GLU A 103 -13.57 -0.53 10.25
N ALA A 104 -14.14 -1.48 10.99
CA ALA A 104 -15.08 -2.45 10.44
C ALA A 104 -16.25 -1.77 9.69
N ASP A 105 -16.79 -0.70 10.28
CA ASP A 105 -17.93 0.07 9.74
C ASP A 105 -17.50 1.34 8.97
N ALA A 106 -16.20 1.63 8.88
CA ALA A 106 -15.66 2.85 8.27
C ALA A 106 -14.46 2.52 7.36
N GLY A 107 -14.74 1.95 6.19
CA GLY A 107 -13.77 1.66 5.14
C GLY A 107 -13.69 2.77 4.09
N SER A 108 -14.67 2.81 3.19
CA SER A 108 -14.78 3.85 2.16
C SER A 108 -15.26 5.19 2.76
N ASP A 109 -16.17 5.13 3.75
CA ASP A 109 -16.59 6.31 4.53
C ASP A 109 -15.65 6.55 5.72
N VAL A 110 -14.44 7.00 5.42
CA VAL A 110 -13.41 7.30 6.44
C VAL A 110 -13.89 8.35 7.46
N ALA A 111 -14.79 9.25 7.05
CA ALA A 111 -15.29 10.31 7.92
C ALA A 111 -16.18 9.78 9.06
N ALA A 112 -16.70 8.57 8.93
CA ALA A 112 -17.56 7.91 9.91
C ALA A 112 -16.80 7.11 10.99
N LEU A 113 -15.47 7.22 11.07
CA LEU A 113 -14.68 6.48 12.05
C LEU A 113 -15.16 6.70 13.50
N SER A 114 -15.13 5.62 14.28
CA SER A 114 -15.71 5.51 15.62
C SER A 114 -14.67 5.51 16.74
N THR A 115 -13.39 5.23 16.46
CA THR A 115 -12.32 5.28 17.47
C THR A 115 -12.24 6.69 18.06
N ARG A 116 -12.33 6.78 19.39
CA ARG A 116 -12.38 8.03 20.15
C ARG A 116 -11.01 8.40 20.68
N ALA A 117 -10.74 9.70 20.77
CA ALA A 117 -9.63 10.26 21.53
C ALA A 117 -10.20 11.30 22.50
N VAL A 118 -10.21 10.99 23.79
CA VAL A 118 -10.74 11.87 24.84
C VAL A 118 -9.57 12.56 25.53
N GLU A 119 -9.64 13.87 25.76
CA GLU A 119 -8.61 14.59 26.52
C GLU A 119 -8.51 14.03 27.95
N ASP A 120 -7.29 13.76 28.41
CA ASP A 120 -6.98 13.29 29.77
C ASP A 120 -5.68 13.96 30.24
N GLY A 121 -5.80 14.96 31.11
CA GLY A 121 -4.66 15.73 31.62
C GLY A 121 -3.83 16.41 30.52
N ASP A 122 -2.57 16.00 30.38
CA ASP A 122 -1.62 16.51 29.39
C ASP A 122 -1.59 15.67 28.11
N GLY A 123 -2.63 14.87 27.85
CA GLY A 123 -2.69 13.99 26.70
C GLY A 123 -4.11 13.58 26.32
N PHE A 124 -4.20 12.38 25.73
CA PHE A 124 -5.43 11.79 25.24
C PHE A 124 -5.51 10.32 25.65
N VAL A 125 -6.73 9.82 25.78
CA VAL A 125 -7.03 8.39 25.90
C VAL A 125 -7.72 7.93 24.63
N LEU A 126 -7.10 6.98 23.93
CA LEU A 126 -7.66 6.37 22.72
C LEU A 126 -8.45 5.11 23.08
N HIS A 127 -9.66 5.01 22.55
CA HIS A 127 -10.52 3.83 22.72
C HIS A 127 -11.24 3.48 21.42
N GLY A 128 -11.16 2.23 21.00
CA GLY A 128 -11.81 1.74 19.78
C GLY A 128 -11.07 0.59 19.11
N THR A 129 -11.42 0.30 17.87
CA THR A 129 -10.77 -0.76 17.09
C THR A 129 -10.51 -0.28 15.66
N LYS A 130 -9.26 -0.39 15.23
CA LYS A 130 -8.87 -0.23 13.84
C LYS A 130 -8.84 -1.56 13.15
N ALA A 131 -9.23 -1.56 11.89
CA ALA A 131 -9.31 -2.75 11.06
C ALA A 131 -8.36 -2.68 9.86
N TRP A 132 -7.99 -3.85 9.35
CA TRP A 132 -7.22 -3.99 8.11
C TRP A 132 -5.83 -3.32 8.13
N VAL A 133 -5.21 -3.25 9.31
CA VAL A 133 -3.92 -2.56 9.47
C VAL A 133 -2.80 -3.44 8.93
N THR A 134 -2.20 -3.00 7.83
CA THR A 134 -1.12 -3.72 7.17
C THR A 134 0.19 -3.61 7.96
N SER A 135 0.94 -4.71 8.00
CA SER A 135 2.20 -4.86 8.74
C SER A 135 2.08 -4.66 10.26
N ALA A 136 0.87 -4.82 10.81
CA ALA A 136 0.59 -4.55 12.22
C ALA A 136 1.40 -5.44 13.18
N LEU A 137 1.62 -6.71 12.84
CA LEU A 137 2.45 -7.61 13.67
C LEU A 137 3.91 -7.16 13.73
N GLU A 138 4.42 -6.62 12.64
CA GLU A 138 5.83 -6.25 12.51
C GLU A 138 6.11 -4.79 12.91
N ALA A 139 5.09 -3.95 12.91
CA ALA A 139 5.20 -2.54 13.24
C ALA A 139 5.59 -2.32 14.71
N LYS A 140 6.50 -1.38 14.94
CA LYS A 140 6.87 -0.92 16.30
C LYS A 140 6.20 0.40 16.70
N SER A 141 5.60 1.06 15.72
CA SER A 141 4.84 2.28 15.94
C SER A 141 3.82 2.46 14.83
N GLY A 142 2.88 3.37 15.01
CA GLY A 142 1.89 3.66 13.99
C GLY A 142 1.32 5.06 14.08
N ILE A 143 0.71 5.49 12.98
CA ILE A 143 -0.12 6.68 12.92
C ILE A 143 -1.57 6.21 13.01
N ILE A 144 -2.22 6.50 14.14
CA ILE A 144 -3.59 6.10 14.43
C ILE A 144 -4.50 7.32 14.34
N PHE A 145 -5.60 7.21 13.60
CA PHE A 145 -6.59 8.27 13.45
C PHE A 145 -7.76 8.04 14.40
N ALA A 146 -8.13 9.01 15.20
CA ALA A 146 -9.27 8.93 16.10
C ALA A 146 -10.03 10.26 16.09
N THR A 147 -11.32 10.23 16.37
CA THR A 147 -12.12 11.45 16.49
C THR A 147 -12.10 11.97 17.92
N VAL A 148 -11.81 13.25 18.09
CA VAL A 148 -11.91 13.93 19.39
C VAL A 148 -13.34 14.38 19.69
N ASN A 149 -14.16 14.55 18.65
CA ASN A 149 -15.58 14.83 18.79
C ASN A 149 -16.32 14.25 17.56
N PRO A 150 -17.12 13.19 17.73
CA PRO A 150 -17.89 12.58 16.64
C PRO A 150 -18.87 13.53 15.95
N GLU A 151 -19.42 14.51 16.68
CA GLU A 151 -20.37 15.49 16.14
C GLU A 151 -19.74 16.39 15.07
N LEU A 152 -18.42 16.59 15.14
CA LEU A 152 -17.65 17.37 14.16
C LEU A 152 -17.36 16.57 12.87
N LYS A 153 -17.77 15.30 12.79
CA LYS A 153 -17.52 14.40 11.64
C LYS A 153 -16.03 14.43 11.24
N TYR A 154 -15.74 14.65 9.97
CA TYR A 154 -14.37 14.72 9.44
C TYR A 154 -13.52 15.83 10.11
N LYS A 155 -14.13 16.89 10.64
CA LYS A 155 -13.41 17.97 11.35
C LYS A 155 -13.01 17.59 12.78
N GLY A 156 -13.52 16.49 13.31
CA GLY A 156 -13.11 15.93 14.61
C GLY A 156 -11.95 14.94 14.52
N ILE A 157 -11.60 14.47 13.31
CA ILE A 157 -10.58 13.44 13.12
C ILE A 157 -9.20 14.03 13.36
N THR A 158 -8.41 13.34 14.19
CA THR A 158 -7.08 13.74 14.64
C THR A 158 -6.12 12.56 14.50
N ALA A 159 -4.85 12.83 14.17
CA ALA A 159 -3.82 11.82 14.00
C ALA A 159 -2.89 11.76 15.22
N PHE A 160 -2.53 10.55 15.64
CA PHE A 160 -1.69 10.30 16.80
C PHE A 160 -0.55 9.35 16.45
N LEU A 161 0.67 9.71 16.84
CA LEU A 161 1.81 8.80 16.82
C LEU A 161 1.72 7.86 18.03
N VAL A 162 1.77 6.56 17.79
CA VAL A 162 1.67 5.56 18.86
C VAL A 162 2.90 4.67 18.81
N ASP A 163 3.66 4.64 19.91
CA ASP A 163 4.76 3.70 20.12
C ASP A 163 4.16 2.42 20.71
N PHE A 164 4.18 1.32 19.94
CA PHE A 164 3.45 0.10 20.30
C PHE A 164 4.04 -0.57 21.54
N GLU A 165 5.32 -0.36 21.84
CA GLU A 165 5.96 -0.90 23.06
C GLU A 165 5.50 -0.17 24.33
N LYS A 166 5.10 1.10 24.20
CA LYS A 166 4.69 1.95 25.33
C LYS A 166 3.18 2.10 25.46
N ALA A 167 2.44 1.71 24.43
CA ALA A 167 0.99 1.81 24.38
C ALA A 167 0.30 0.71 25.20
N GLN A 168 0.30 0.87 26.52
CA GLN A 168 -0.50 -0.02 27.39
C GLN A 168 -1.98 0.05 26.98
N GLY A 169 -2.62 -1.12 26.85
CA GLY A 169 -3.98 -1.25 26.34
C GLY A 169 -4.09 -1.41 24.82
N LEU A 170 -2.97 -1.36 24.07
CA LEU A 170 -2.94 -1.72 22.66
C LEU A 170 -2.75 -3.23 22.52
N THR A 171 -3.71 -3.90 21.87
CA THR A 171 -3.61 -5.30 21.48
C THR A 171 -3.65 -5.41 19.96
N ILE A 172 -2.70 -6.16 19.39
CA ILE A 172 -2.71 -6.52 17.96
C ILE A 172 -3.54 -7.81 17.83
N GLY A 173 -4.60 -7.75 17.03
CA GLY A 173 -5.46 -8.90 16.75
C GLY A 173 -4.75 -9.97 15.92
N ARG A 174 -5.41 -11.12 15.75
CA ARG A 174 -4.90 -12.18 14.86
C ARG A 174 -4.76 -11.67 13.41
N PRO A 175 -3.79 -12.15 12.64
CA PRO A 175 -3.72 -11.88 11.21
C PRO A 175 -4.94 -12.41 10.45
N GLU A 176 -5.38 -11.65 9.46
CA GLU A 176 -6.42 -12.07 8.52
C GLU A 176 -5.91 -13.15 7.55
N GLU A 177 -6.72 -14.17 7.32
CA GLU A 177 -6.50 -15.17 6.28
C GLU A 177 -6.94 -14.61 4.93
N LYS A 178 -5.96 -14.20 4.12
CA LYS A 178 -6.21 -13.48 2.86
C LYS A 178 -6.07 -14.37 1.63
N LEU A 179 -6.76 -13.97 0.56
CA LEU A 179 -6.63 -14.56 -0.77
C LEU A 179 -5.19 -14.46 -1.31
N GLY A 180 -4.68 -13.24 -1.40
CA GLY A 180 -3.32 -12.92 -1.88
C GLY A 180 -2.57 -12.07 -0.89
N ILE A 181 -1.37 -11.63 -1.28
CA ILE A 181 -0.41 -10.85 -0.50
C ILE A 181 -0.20 -11.42 0.91
N ARG A 182 -0.14 -12.76 0.99
CA ARG A 182 -0.22 -13.53 2.24
C ARG A 182 0.97 -13.30 3.17
N ALA A 183 2.11 -12.87 2.63
CA ALA A 183 3.32 -12.61 3.42
C ALA A 183 3.32 -11.23 4.08
N SER A 184 2.30 -10.40 3.87
CA SER A 184 2.09 -9.17 4.61
C SER A 184 1.03 -9.39 5.68
N SER A 185 1.35 -9.10 6.95
CA SER A 185 0.36 -9.20 8.02
C SER A 185 -0.73 -8.15 7.83
N THR A 186 -1.95 -8.49 8.23
CA THR A 186 -3.09 -7.58 8.21
C THR A 186 -3.91 -7.89 9.45
N CYS A 187 -3.97 -6.97 10.39
CA CYS A 187 -4.58 -7.25 11.70
C CYS A 187 -5.47 -6.09 12.12
N ASN A 188 -6.31 -6.36 13.11
CA ASN A 188 -6.96 -5.30 13.88
C ASN A 188 -6.00 -4.73 14.92
N LEU A 189 -6.14 -3.44 15.23
CA LEU A 189 -5.53 -2.83 16.41
C LEU A 189 -6.66 -2.47 17.39
N ILE A 190 -6.64 -3.11 18.55
CA ILE A 190 -7.65 -2.94 19.60
C ILE A 190 -7.04 -1.97 20.63
N LEU A 191 -7.72 -0.86 20.87
CA LEU A 191 -7.29 0.23 21.74
C LEU A 191 -8.20 0.27 22.96
N GLU A 192 -7.70 -0.20 24.10
CA GLU A 192 -8.41 -0.19 25.37
C GLU A 192 -7.82 0.88 26.30
N ASN A 193 -8.37 2.09 26.21
CA ASN A 193 -7.97 3.22 27.03
C ASN A 193 -6.46 3.54 26.95
N VAL A 194 -5.93 3.54 25.73
CA VAL A 194 -4.49 3.77 25.48
C VAL A 194 -4.15 5.23 25.72
N LYS A 195 -3.30 5.49 26.72
CA LYS A 195 -2.84 6.85 27.05
C LYS A 195 -1.78 7.32 26.05
N ILE A 196 -2.01 8.48 25.46
CA ILE A 196 -1.17 9.12 24.46
C ILE A 196 -0.79 10.52 24.96
N PRO A 197 0.50 10.84 25.14
CA PRO A 197 0.91 12.18 25.57
C PRO A 197 0.61 13.20 24.47
N LYS A 198 0.37 14.47 24.82
CA LYS A 198 0.10 15.53 23.84
C LYS A 198 1.22 15.72 22.81
N SER A 199 2.47 15.41 23.16
CA SER A 199 3.60 15.43 22.23
C SER A 199 3.51 14.41 21.09
N ASN A 200 2.60 13.44 21.18
CA ASN A 200 2.33 12.46 20.14
C ASN A 200 1.18 12.87 19.20
N LEU A 201 0.54 14.02 19.40
CA LEU A 201 -0.36 14.62 18.43
C LEU A 201 0.39 14.93 17.14
N LEU A 202 -0.05 14.36 16.00
CA LEU A 202 0.57 14.60 14.71
C LEU A 202 -0.22 15.66 13.94
N GLY A 203 0.40 16.82 13.70
CA GLY A 203 -0.30 17.97 13.14
C GLY A 203 -1.16 18.67 14.19
N THR A 204 -2.42 18.95 13.87
CA THR A 204 -3.35 19.68 14.74
C THR A 204 -4.59 18.84 15.06
N ILE A 205 -5.22 19.14 16.19
CA ILE A 205 -6.55 18.61 16.52
C ILE A 205 -7.53 18.95 15.38
N GLY A 206 -8.30 17.96 14.94
CA GLY A 206 -9.23 18.08 13.80
C GLY A 206 -8.57 18.13 12.41
N GLY A 207 -7.24 18.17 12.33
CA GLY A 207 -6.48 18.19 11.08
C GLY A 207 -6.25 16.81 10.46
N GLY A 208 -6.60 15.73 11.17
CA GLY A 208 -6.27 14.35 10.80
C GLY A 208 -6.92 13.89 9.50
N PHE A 209 -8.17 14.30 9.21
CA PHE A 209 -8.83 13.90 7.96
C PHE A 209 -8.08 14.41 6.72
N ARG A 210 -7.66 15.69 6.72
CA ARG A 210 -6.87 16.27 5.63
C ARG A 210 -5.55 15.51 5.45
N LEU A 211 -4.85 15.24 6.55
CA LEU A 211 -3.60 14.46 6.52
C LEU A 211 -3.82 13.07 5.92
N ALA A 212 -4.88 12.37 6.33
CA ALA A 212 -5.23 11.06 5.79
C ALA A 212 -5.49 11.12 4.28
N MET A 213 -6.31 12.07 3.81
CA MET A 213 -6.64 12.18 2.38
C MET A 213 -5.40 12.50 1.52
N GLU A 214 -4.56 13.45 1.95
CA GLU A 214 -3.30 13.76 1.27
C GLU A 214 -2.34 12.56 1.24
N GLN A 215 -2.37 11.72 2.27
CA GLN A 215 -1.52 10.53 2.32
C GLN A 215 -2.05 9.39 1.47
N LEU A 216 -3.38 9.23 1.38
CA LEU A 216 -4.01 8.25 0.49
C LEU A 216 -3.69 8.53 -0.98
N ASP A 217 -3.59 9.79 -1.41
CA ASP A 217 -3.15 10.11 -2.77
C ASP A 217 -1.74 9.57 -3.07
N ARG A 218 -0.81 9.66 -2.11
CA ARG A 218 0.54 9.09 -2.26
C ARG A 218 0.53 7.56 -2.20
N ALA A 219 -0.27 6.99 -1.31
CA ALA A 219 -0.42 5.55 -1.21
C ALA A 219 -1.00 4.93 -2.49
N ARG A 220 -1.92 5.62 -3.17
CA ARG A 220 -2.48 5.20 -4.46
C ARG A 220 -1.41 5.04 -5.54
N ILE A 221 -0.38 5.89 -5.57
CA ILE A 221 0.77 5.72 -6.48
C ILE A 221 1.54 4.44 -6.14
N GLY A 222 1.82 4.21 -4.85
CA GLY A 222 2.51 3.00 -4.39
C GLY A 222 1.74 1.72 -4.73
N ILE A 223 0.43 1.71 -4.51
CA ILE A 223 -0.46 0.61 -4.88
C ILE A 223 -0.49 0.41 -6.40
N ALA A 224 -0.57 1.49 -7.18
CA ALA A 224 -0.55 1.41 -8.63
C ALA A 224 0.78 0.84 -9.16
N SER A 225 1.90 1.23 -8.55
CA SER A 225 3.22 0.62 -8.81
C SER A 225 3.25 -0.87 -8.46
N GLN A 226 2.64 -1.26 -7.34
CA GLN A 226 2.54 -2.68 -6.99
C GLN A 226 1.77 -3.46 -8.05
N ALA A 227 0.62 -2.93 -8.48
CA ALA A 227 -0.20 -3.50 -9.52
C ALA A 227 0.59 -3.63 -10.85
N LEU A 228 1.38 -2.61 -11.23
CA LEU A 228 2.27 -2.68 -12.40
C LEU A 228 3.28 -3.81 -12.31
N GLY A 229 3.95 -3.98 -11.17
CA GLY A 229 4.91 -5.06 -10.99
C GLY A 229 4.28 -6.45 -11.15
N ILE A 230 3.11 -6.66 -10.54
CA ILE A 230 2.34 -7.90 -10.66
C ILE A 230 1.92 -8.14 -12.12
N ALA A 231 1.45 -7.09 -12.81
CA ALA A 231 1.05 -7.18 -14.22
C ALA A 231 2.24 -7.52 -15.13
N GLN A 232 3.39 -6.88 -14.90
CA GLN A 232 4.63 -7.11 -15.64
C GLN A 232 5.14 -8.54 -15.45
N ALA A 233 5.16 -9.04 -14.20
CA ALA A 233 5.50 -10.44 -13.91
C ALA A 233 4.53 -11.40 -14.62
N SER A 234 3.23 -11.10 -14.61
CA SER A 234 2.22 -11.92 -15.30
C SER A 234 2.48 -12.03 -16.80
N LEU A 235 2.85 -10.94 -17.45
CA LEU A 235 3.21 -10.94 -18.88
C LEU A 235 4.46 -11.79 -19.14
N GLU A 236 5.48 -11.65 -18.32
CA GLU A 236 6.76 -12.35 -18.49
C GLU A 236 6.63 -13.85 -18.31
N GLU A 237 5.92 -14.27 -17.26
CA GLU A 237 5.64 -15.68 -16.98
C GLU A 237 4.79 -16.31 -18.10
N ALA A 238 3.77 -15.59 -18.60
CA ALA A 238 2.96 -16.04 -19.73
C ALA A 238 3.80 -16.24 -20.99
N ILE A 239 4.68 -15.29 -21.32
CA ILE A 239 5.56 -15.37 -22.48
C ILE A 239 6.58 -16.51 -22.30
N ALA A 240 7.19 -16.64 -21.13
CA ALA A 240 8.17 -17.69 -20.84
C ALA A 240 7.56 -19.08 -21.04
N TYR A 241 6.36 -19.31 -20.51
CA TYR A 241 5.63 -20.56 -20.70
C TYR A 241 5.22 -20.78 -22.16
N ALA A 242 4.65 -19.76 -22.82
CA ALA A 242 4.17 -19.88 -24.20
C ALA A 242 5.30 -20.12 -25.23
N LYS A 243 6.54 -19.73 -24.91
CA LYS A 243 7.74 -20.04 -25.72
C LYS A 243 8.07 -21.53 -25.72
N GLN A 244 7.88 -22.19 -24.59
CA GLN A 244 8.32 -23.58 -24.36
C GLN A 244 7.21 -24.58 -24.65
N ARG A 245 5.95 -24.24 -24.34
CA ARG A 245 4.82 -25.15 -24.50
C ARG A 245 4.45 -25.33 -25.97
N ILE A 246 4.47 -26.58 -26.44
CA ILE A 246 4.02 -26.98 -27.78
C ILE A 246 2.56 -27.42 -27.75
N ALA A 247 1.75 -26.92 -28.69
CA ALA A 247 0.42 -27.43 -29.01
C ALA A 247 0.18 -27.31 -30.51
N PHE A 248 -0.56 -28.24 -31.12
CA PHE A 248 -0.79 -28.25 -32.57
C PHE A 248 0.51 -28.24 -33.41
N GLY A 249 1.59 -28.83 -32.88
CA GLY A 249 2.88 -28.94 -33.57
C GLY A 249 3.80 -27.73 -33.46
N GLU A 250 3.39 -26.64 -32.79
CA GLU A 250 4.19 -25.42 -32.65
C GLU A 250 4.10 -24.79 -31.25
N PRO A 251 5.03 -23.89 -30.86
CA PRO A 251 4.92 -23.15 -29.62
C PRO A 251 3.63 -22.34 -29.53
N LEU A 252 3.04 -22.24 -28.33
CA LEU A 252 1.82 -21.45 -28.10
C LEU A 252 1.94 -20.00 -28.60
N LEU A 253 3.15 -19.42 -28.59
CA LEU A 253 3.41 -18.09 -29.15
C LEU A 253 3.07 -17.92 -30.64
N LYS A 254 2.93 -19.00 -31.41
CA LYS A 254 2.54 -18.95 -32.81
C LYS A 254 1.03 -18.85 -33.00
N LEU A 255 0.26 -19.27 -32.00
CA LEU A 255 -1.20 -19.22 -32.03
C LEU A 255 -1.70 -17.76 -31.99
N PRO A 256 -2.56 -17.32 -32.94
CA PRO A 256 -3.05 -15.94 -32.99
C PRO A 256 -3.69 -15.47 -31.68
N VAL A 257 -4.49 -16.33 -31.03
CA VAL A 257 -5.18 -16.00 -29.77
C VAL A 257 -4.21 -15.67 -28.62
N VAL A 258 -3.07 -16.35 -28.54
CA VAL A 258 -2.04 -16.09 -27.51
C VAL A 258 -1.35 -14.76 -27.78
N ARG A 259 -1.05 -14.48 -29.05
CA ARG A 259 -0.42 -13.22 -29.48
C ARG A 259 -1.32 -12.01 -29.20
N THR A 260 -2.62 -12.13 -29.44
CA THR A 260 -3.60 -11.08 -29.11
C THR A 260 -3.60 -10.77 -27.62
N ARG A 261 -3.63 -11.79 -26.76
CA ARG A 261 -3.57 -11.61 -25.30
C ARG A 261 -2.31 -10.89 -24.85
N ILE A 262 -1.15 -11.31 -25.37
CA ILE A 262 0.14 -10.67 -25.07
C ILE A 262 0.13 -9.20 -25.49
N ALA A 263 -0.41 -8.88 -26.67
CA ALA A 263 -0.51 -7.51 -27.15
C ALA A 263 -1.40 -6.64 -26.24
N GLU A 264 -2.58 -7.14 -25.85
CA GLU A 264 -3.49 -6.43 -24.94
C GLU A 264 -2.88 -6.21 -23.56
N MET A 265 -2.20 -7.23 -23.01
CA MET A 265 -1.47 -7.12 -21.76
C MET A 265 -0.39 -6.05 -21.84
N ALA A 266 0.46 -6.09 -22.87
CA ALA A 266 1.56 -5.14 -23.05
C ALA A 266 1.06 -3.69 -23.15
N VAL A 267 0.02 -3.44 -23.97
CA VAL A 267 -0.55 -2.09 -24.14
C VAL A 267 -1.14 -1.55 -22.84
N ARG A 268 -1.89 -2.38 -22.10
CA ARG A 268 -2.48 -1.96 -20.81
C ARG A 268 -1.42 -1.67 -19.76
N ILE A 269 -0.37 -2.49 -19.69
CA ILE A 269 0.75 -2.29 -18.76
C ILE A 269 1.46 -0.98 -19.06
N GLU A 270 1.79 -0.71 -20.33
CA GLU A 270 2.49 0.52 -20.70
C GLU A 270 1.61 1.76 -20.47
N SER A 271 0.33 1.69 -20.83
CA SER A 271 -0.64 2.78 -20.56
C SER A 271 -0.75 3.09 -19.07
N SER A 272 -0.83 2.04 -18.24
CA SER A 272 -0.86 2.17 -16.78
C SER A 272 0.44 2.77 -16.25
N ARG A 273 1.59 2.34 -16.77
CA ARG A 273 2.91 2.85 -16.36
C ARG A 273 3.00 4.35 -16.57
N LEU A 274 2.59 4.85 -17.74
CA LEU A 274 2.58 6.29 -18.02
C LEU A 274 1.70 7.07 -17.04
N LEU A 275 0.53 6.56 -16.67
CA LEU A 275 -0.35 7.19 -15.66
C LEU A 275 0.30 7.23 -14.27
N VAL A 276 0.91 6.13 -13.82
CA VAL A 276 1.59 6.06 -12.52
C VAL A 276 2.76 7.03 -12.48
N ARG A 277 3.61 7.05 -13.51
CA ARG A 277 4.79 7.95 -13.57
C ARG A 277 4.37 9.42 -13.63
N LYS A 278 3.29 9.74 -14.34
CA LYS A 278 2.70 11.07 -14.35
C LYS A 278 2.25 11.50 -12.95
N ALA A 279 1.45 10.67 -12.27
CA ALA A 279 0.94 10.98 -10.93
C ALA A 279 2.08 11.17 -9.91
N ALA A 280 3.08 10.29 -9.94
CA ALA A 280 4.27 10.40 -9.09
C ALA A 280 5.05 11.71 -9.33
N THR A 281 5.26 12.05 -10.60
CA THR A 281 5.95 13.29 -10.98
C THR A 281 5.15 14.54 -10.58
N GLU A 282 3.83 14.50 -10.67
CA GLU A 282 2.97 15.61 -10.23
C GLU A 282 3.08 15.82 -8.72
N ILE A 283 3.08 14.76 -7.91
CA ILE A 283 3.34 14.87 -6.45
C ILE A 283 4.72 15.46 -6.17
N ASP A 284 5.77 14.97 -6.82
CA ASP A 284 7.15 15.44 -6.58
C ASP A 284 7.33 16.91 -6.98
N ARG A 285 6.58 17.37 -7.99
CA ARG A 285 6.53 18.77 -8.42
C ARG A 285 5.51 19.62 -7.66
N GLN A 286 4.93 19.09 -6.58
CA GLN A 286 3.93 19.76 -5.74
C GLN A 286 2.71 20.28 -6.54
N ARG A 287 2.34 19.58 -7.61
CA ARG A 287 1.15 19.89 -8.41
C ARG A 287 -0.07 19.16 -7.85
N PRO A 288 -1.28 19.68 -8.07
CA PRO A 288 -2.50 18.94 -7.75
C PRO A 288 -2.51 17.59 -8.47
N ALA A 289 -2.53 16.50 -7.70
CA ALA A 289 -2.37 15.14 -8.22
C ALA A 289 -3.50 14.18 -7.83
N THR A 290 -4.51 14.61 -7.07
CA THR A 290 -5.61 13.74 -6.62
C THR A 290 -6.30 13.00 -7.79
N LYS A 291 -6.54 13.71 -8.90
CA LYS A 291 -7.11 13.13 -10.13
C LYS A 291 -6.20 12.07 -10.73
N SER A 292 -4.92 12.39 -10.95
CA SER A 292 -3.96 11.48 -11.60
C SER A 292 -3.62 10.28 -10.71
N CYS A 293 -3.50 10.45 -9.40
CA CYS A 293 -3.30 9.36 -8.45
C CYS A 293 -4.47 8.36 -8.49
N SER A 294 -5.70 8.86 -8.56
CA SER A 294 -6.90 8.01 -8.60
C SER A 294 -7.05 7.31 -9.96
N MET A 295 -6.76 8.00 -11.08
CA MET A 295 -6.69 7.39 -12.41
C MET A 295 -5.63 6.27 -12.45
N ALA A 296 -4.43 6.55 -11.94
CA ALA A 296 -3.32 5.61 -11.91
C ALA A 296 -3.67 4.34 -11.13
N LYS A 297 -4.19 4.49 -9.90
CA LYS A 297 -4.56 3.34 -9.05
C LYS A 297 -5.68 2.50 -9.65
N TRP A 298 -6.71 3.16 -10.20
CA TRP A 298 -7.80 2.46 -10.86
C TRP A 298 -7.30 1.65 -12.06
N VAL A 299 -6.66 2.31 -13.02
CA VAL A 299 -6.28 1.67 -14.30
C VAL A 299 -5.21 0.62 -14.09
N ALA A 300 -4.23 0.87 -13.21
CA ALA A 300 -3.19 -0.13 -12.91
C ALA A 300 -3.76 -1.36 -12.19
N GLY A 301 -4.73 -1.18 -11.27
CA GLY A 301 -5.37 -2.30 -10.57
C GLY A 301 -6.13 -3.22 -11.51
N GLU A 302 -7.00 -2.66 -12.35
CA GLU A 302 -7.72 -3.45 -13.38
C GLU A 302 -6.75 -4.09 -14.39
N THR A 303 -5.63 -3.41 -14.70
CA THR A 303 -4.58 -3.95 -15.57
C THR A 303 -3.87 -5.15 -14.94
N ALA A 304 -3.58 -5.12 -13.65
CA ALA A 304 -2.96 -6.24 -12.94
C ALA A 304 -3.86 -7.48 -12.96
N THR A 305 -5.15 -7.33 -12.62
CA THR A 305 -6.11 -8.42 -12.66
C THR A 305 -6.27 -8.97 -14.08
N PHE A 306 -6.37 -8.10 -15.08
CA PHE A 306 -6.46 -8.51 -16.49
C PHE A 306 -5.21 -9.29 -16.94
N ALA A 307 -4.02 -8.80 -16.61
CA ALA A 307 -2.76 -9.43 -16.99
C ALA A 307 -2.60 -10.80 -16.29
N ALA A 308 -2.86 -10.87 -14.99
CA ALA A 308 -2.76 -12.11 -14.24
C ALA A 308 -3.77 -13.17 -14.71
N HIS A 309 -5.01 -12.76 -14.99
CA HIS A 309 -6.03 -13.63 -15.59
C HIS A 309 -5.56 -14.21 -16.94
N ASN A 310 -5.07 -13.36 -17.85
CA ASN A 310 -4.61 -13.82 -19.16
C ASN A 310 -3.33 -14.68 -19.06
N CYS A 311 -2.47 -14.43 -18.06
CA CYS A 311 -1.34 -15.30 -17.75
C CYS A 311 -1.80 -16.72 -17.41
N GLN A 312 -2.77 -16.86 -16.49
CA GLN A 312 -3.36 -18.17 -16.19
C GLN A 312 -4.00 -18.81 -17.42
N GLN A 313 -4.74 -18.03 -18.21
CA GLN A 313 -5.40 -18.54 -19.42
C GLN A 313 -4.40 -19.06 -20.48
N ILE A 314 -3.27 -18.39 -20.66
CA ILE A 314 -2.20 -18.82 -21.56
C ILE A 314 -1.52 -20.10 -21.04
N MET A 315 -1.36 -20.23 -19.73
CA MET A 315 -0.79 -21.42 -19.10
C MET A 315 -1.76 -22.61 -19.06
N GLY A 316 -3.07 -22.37 -19.22
CA GLY A 316 -4.10 -23.39 -19.16
C GLY A 316 -4.16 -24.04 -17.78
N GLY A 317 -4.31 -25.37 -17.73
CA GLY A 317 -4.37 -26.11 -16.46
C GLY A 317 -3.16 -25.88 -15.54
N MET A 318 -1.97 -25.66 -16.11
CA MET A 318 -0.77 -25.37 -15.32
C MET A 318 -0.82 -23.99 -14.64
N GLY A 319 -1.60 -23.04 -15.16
CA GLY A 319 -1.80 -21.74 -14.55
C GLY A 319 -2.73 -21.76 -13.33
N TYR A 320 -3.42 -22.87 -13.09
CA TYR A 320 -4.36 -23.05 -11.98
C TYR A 320 -3.74 -23.75 -10.76
N VAL A 321 -2.62 -24.46 -10.95
CA VAL A 321 -1.92 -25.18 -9.89
C VAL A 321 -0.79 -24.33 -9.32
N LYS A 322 -0.45 -24.60 -8.04
CA LYS A 322 0.56 -23.82 -7.29
C LYS A 322 2.01 -24.10 -7.70
N ASP A 323 2.23 -24.98 -8.66
CA ASP A 323 3.56 -25.27 -9.20
C ASP A 323 4.09 -24.13 -10.10
N LEU A 324 3.19 -23.28 -10.61
CA LEU A 324 3.54 -22.09 -11.39
C LEU A 324 3.03 -20.82 -10.71
N PRO A 325 3.71 -19.67 -10.90
CA PRO A 325 3.40 -18.45 -10.15
C PRO A 325 2.10 -17.75 -10.58
N ALA A 326 1.47 -18.17 -11.68
CA ALA A 326 0.32 -17.47 -12.27
C ALA A 326 -0.89 -17.37 -11.33
N GLU A 327 -1.18 -18.42 -10.56
CA GLU A 327 -2.28 -18.41 -9.59
C GLU A 327 -2.04 -17.40 -8.45
N ARG A 328 -0.80 -17.34 -7.94
CA ARG A 328 -0.40 -16.36 -6.93
C ARG A 328 -0.51 -14.93 -7.46
N LEU A 329 -0.03 -14.68 -8.68
CA LEU A 329 -0.12 -13.36 -9.31
C LEU A 329 -1.58 -12.91 -9.44
N TYR A 330 -2.51 -13.82 -9.75
CA TYR A 330 -3.93 -13.52 -9.82
C TYR A 330 -4.53 -13.18 -8.44
N ARG A 331 -4.21 -13.98 -7.42
CA ARG A 331 -4.62 -13.70 -6.04
C ARG A 331 -4.09 -12.37 -5.53
N ASP A 332 -2.81 -12.08 -5.80
CA ASP A 332 -2.14 -10.84 -5.40
C ASP A 332 -2.69 -9.62 -6.13
N ALA A 333 -3.01 -9.73 -7.42
CA ALA A 333 -3.57 -8.63 -8.21
C ALA A 333 -4.90 -8.15 -7.64
N ARG A 334 -5.75 -9.07 -7.16
CA ARG A 334 -7.14 -8.75 -6.77
C ARG A 334 -7.24 -7.67 -5.69
N ILE A 335 -6.33 -7.65 -4.72
CA ILE A 335 -6.37 -6.67 -3.62
C ILE A 335 -6.12 -5.23 -4.12
N THR A 336 -5.44 -5.07 -5.26
CA THR A 336 -5.07 -3.77 -5.80
C THR A 336 -6.26 -2.92 -6.23
N GLU A 337 -7.40 -3.56 -6.48
CA GLU A 337 -8.68 -2.90 -6.78
C GLU A 337 -9.49 -2.56 -5.52
N ILE A 338 -9.06 -2.99 -4.32
CA ILE A 338 -9.84 -2.89 -3.07
C ILE A 338 -9.22 -1.87 -2.11
N TYR A 339 -8.04 -2.15 -1.57
CA TYR A 339 -7.38 -1.29 -0.58
C TYR A 339 -6.91 0.06 -1.17
N GLY A 340 -6.63 1.05 -0.32
CA GLY A 340 -6.35 2.42 -0.77
C GLY A 340 -7.54 3.15 -1.41
N GLY A 341 -8.75 2.61 -1.18
CA GLY A 341 -10.03 3.03 -1.77
C GLY A 341 -10.41 2.13 -2.94
N VAL A 342 -11.59 1.51 -2.86
CA VAL A 342 -12.09 0.60 -3.90
C VAL A 342 -12.17 1.29 -5.26
N THR A 343 -12.13 0.53 -6.35
CA THR A 343 -12.19 1.05 -7.72
C THR A 343 -13.32 2.08 -7.92
N ASP A 344 -14.50 1.86 -7.35
CA ASP A 344 -15.63 2.80 -7.48
C ASP A 344 -15.38 4.14 -6.77
N VAL A 345 -14.68 4.13 -5.63
CA VAL A 345 -14.24 5.37 -4.97
C VAL A 345 -13.26 6.13 -5.86
N GLN A 346 -12.34 5.43 -6.54
CA GLN A 346 -11.42 6.09 -7.48
C GLN A 346 -12.16 6.73 -8.65
N LYS A 347 -13.14 6.02 -9.23
CA LYS A 347 -14.00 6.53 -10.31
C LYS A 347 -14.76 7.78 -9.87
N GLY A 348 -15.34 7.76 -8.66
CA GLY A 348 -16.02 8.93 -8.07
C GLY A 348 -15.09 10.13 -7.94
N ILE A 349 -13.90 9.93 -7.35
CA ILE A 349 -12.90 11.01 -7.21
C ILE A 349 -12.51 11.57 -8.59
N VAL A 350 -12.30 10.72 -9.59
CA VAL A 350 -11.98 11.18 -10.95
C VAL A 350 -13.13 11.99 -11.53
N ALA A 351 -14.38 11.53 -11.38
CA ALA A 351 -15.55 12.25 -11.86
C ALA A 351 -15.65 13.64 -11.22
N ASP A 352 -15.54 13.74 -9.90
CA ASP A 352 -15.59 15.00 -9.15
C ASP A 352 -14.50 15.97 -9.63
N GLN A 353 -13.27 15.48 -9.82
CA GLN A 353 -12.15 16.30 -10.28
C GLN A 353 -12.24 16.72 -11.75
N VAL A 354 -12.96 15.97 -12.58
CA VAL A 354 -13.20 16.32 -13.99
C VAL A 354 -14.34 17.33 -14.08
N ILE A 355 -15.46 17.11 -13.40
CA ILE A 355 -16.60 18.04 -13.38
C ILE A 355 -16.14 19.43 -12.92
N LYS A 356 -15.40 19.49 -11.80
CA LYS A 356 -14.83 20.74 -11.27
C LYS A 356 -13.89 21.49 -12.22
N GLN A 357 -13.35 20.86 -13.27
CA GLN A 357 -12.50 21.54 -14.26
C GLN A 357 -13.29 22.32 -15.31
N PHE A 358 -14.56 21.99 -15.45
CA PHE A 358 -15.48 22.60 -16.41
C PHE A 358 -16.59 23.44 -15.75
N ASP A 359 -16.63 23.44 -14.42
CA ASP A 359 -17.34 24.42 -13.59
C ASP A 359 -16.43 25.64 -13.31
#